data_AF-A0A529XPM4-F1
#
_entry.id   AF-A0A529XPM4-F1
#
_cell.length_a   1.000
_cell.length_b   1.000
_cell.length_c   1.000
_cell.angle_alpha   90.00
_cell.angle_beta   90.00
_cell.angle_gamma   90.00
#
_symmetry.space_group_name_H-M   'P 1'
#
loop_
_entity.id
_entity.type
_entity.pdbx_description
1 polymer ?
#
loop_
_entity_poly.entity_id
_entity_poly.type
_entity_poly.pdbx_seq_one_letter_code
_entity_poly.pdbx_strand_id
1 'polypeptide(L)'
;EGIDMSDEAMPHMSVREGKICGVPTRLFRMSFTGERGFEVNVPADYGEAVWEALWAEGQKHGATAYGTETMHVLRAEKGYIVIGKDTDGTTMPHDLG
;
A
#
# COMPACT_ATOMS: atom_id res chain seq x y z
N GLU A 1 1.06 -6.98 15.38
CA GLU A 1 1.47 -7.99 16.37
C GLU A 1 2.08 -9.18 15.67
N GLY A 2 3.25 -9.63 16.12
CA GLY A 2 3.91 -10.83 15.60
C GLY A 2 4.55 -10.70 14.21
N ILE A 3 4.64 -9.48 13.66
CA ILE A 3 5.31 -9.21 12.39
C ILE A 3 6.53 -8.34 12.68
N ASP A 4 7.71 -8.84 12.33
CA ASP A 4 8.94 -8.08 12.28
C ASP A 4 8.98 -7.29 10.95
N MET A 5 9.01 -5.96 11.04
CA MET A 5 8.98 -5.04 9.89
C MET A 5 10.37 -4.53 9.48
N SER A 6 11.44 -5.12 10.02
CA SER A 6 12.82 -4.87 9.58
C SER A 6 13.01 -5.22 8.10
N ASP A 7 14.03 -4.61 7.49
CA ASP A 7 14.26 -4.77 6.05
C ASP A 7 14.69 -6.21 5.71
N GLU A 8 15.35 -6.88 6.65
CA GLU A 8 15.76 -8.28 6.56
C GLU A 8 14.57 -9.23 6.67
N ALA A 9 13.66 -9.00 7.63
CA ALA A 9 12.52 -9.88 7.89
C ALA A 9 11.38 -9.68 6.88
N MET A 10 11.20 -8.47 6.35
CA MET A 10 10.22 -8.15 5.32
C MET A 10 10.90 -7.40 4.17
N PRO A 11 11.55 -8.06 3.21
CA PRO A 11 12.13 -7.40 2.04
C PRO A 11 11.05 -6.80 1.12
N HIS A 12 11.44 -5.95 0.17
CA HIS A 12 10.52 -5.36 -0.81
C HIS A 12 9.72 -6.44 -1.56
N MET A 13 8.43 -6.19 -1.81
CA MET A 13 7.47 -7.14 -2.42
C MET A 13 7.17 -8.40 -1.58
N SER A 14 7.51 -8.41 -0.29
CA SER A 14 7.12 -9.49 0.62
C SER A 14 5.76 -9.27 1.28
N VAL A 15 5.16 -10.38 1.71
CA VAL A 15 3.92 -10.42 2.49
C VAL A 15 4.13 -11.17 3.80
N ARG A 16 3.47 -10.73 4.87
CA ARG A 16 3.39 -11.44 6.15
C ARG A 16 1.96 -11.46 6.66
N GLU A 17 1.61 -12.56 7.32
CA GLU A 17 0.35 -12.71 8.04
C GLU A 17 0.56 -12.47 9.52
N GLY A 18 -0.41 -11.84 10.17
CA GLY A 18 -0.34 -11.57 11.59
C GLY A 18 -1.62 -10.89 12.07
N LYS A 19 -1.49 -10.00 13.05
CA LYS A 19 -2.62 -9.19 13.54
C LYS A 19 -2.28 -7.71 13.58
N ILE A 20 -3.27 -6.87 13.33
CA ILE A 20 -3.22 -5.41 13.55
C ILE A 20 -4.44 -5.02 14.38
N CYS A 21 -4.24 -4.32 15.50
CA CYS A 21 -5.33 -3.97 16.43
C CYS A 21 -6.18 -5.20 16.85
N GLY A 22 -5.55 -6.37 17.07
CA GLY A 22 -6.23 -7.64 17.34
C GLY A 22 -6.92 -8.32 16.16
N VAL A 23 -6.97 -7.69 14.98
CA VAL A 23 -7.64 -8.18 13.76
C VAL A 23 -6.66 -8.95 12.87
N PRO A 24 -7.03 -10.11 12.29
CA PRO A 24 -6.21 -10.80 11.30
C PRO A 24 -5.87 -9.88 10.12
N THR A 25 -4.58 -9.83 9.76
CA THR A 25 -4.09 -8.97 8.68
C THR A 25 -3.11 -9.68 7.77
N ARG A 26 -3.15 -9.30 6.49
CA ARG A 26 -2.06 -9.52 5.54
C ARG A 26 -1.37 -8.17 5.33
N LEU A 27 -0.10 -8.09 5.69
CA LEU A 27 0.71 -6.90 5.54
C LEU A 27 1.66 -7.09 4.36
N PHE A 28 1.57 -6.23 3.36
CA PHE A 28 2.44 -6.26 2.19
C PHE A 28 3.44 -5.11 2.24
N ARG A 29 4.73 -5.39 2.03
CA ARG A 29 5.75 -4.33 1.85
C ARG A 29 5.81 -3.91 0.38
N MET A 30 4.78 -3.20 -0.04
CA MET A 30 4.57 -2.71 -1.41
C MET A 30 3.97 -1.29 -1.34
N SER A 31 4.18 -0.51 -2.40
CA SER A 31 3.66 0.85 -2.50
C SER A 31 3.49 1.26 -3.95
N PHE A 32 2.36 1.89 -4.26
CA PHE A 32 2.12 2.48 -5.57
C PHE A 32 2.63 3.92 -5.68
N THR A 33 3.04 4.55 -4.58
CA THR A 33 3.65 5.90 -4.61
C THR A 33 5.17 5.84 -4.82
N GLY A 34 5.77 4.66 -4.70
CA GLY A 34 7.23 4.47 -4.76
C GLY A 34 7.99 4.82 -3.49
N GLU A 35 7.29 5.30 -2.46
CA GLU A 35 7.85 5.49 -1.12
C GLU A 35 7.82 4.20 -0.30
N ARG A 36 8.61 4.16 0.79
CA ARG A 36 8.50 3.07 1.76
C ARG A 36 7.09 3.07 2.35
N GLY A 37 6.35 1.99 2.11
CA GLY A 37 4.97 1.87 2.54
C GLY A 37 4.56 0.42 2.73
N PHE A 38 3.38 0.25 3.32
CA PHE A 38 2.75 -1.04 3.52
C PHE A 38 1.28 -0.97 3.13
N GLU A 39 0.80 -2.03 2.51
CA GLU A 39 -0.64 -2.23 2.30
C GLU A 39 -1.19 -3.11 3.43
N VAL A 40 -2.12 -2.54 4.19
CA VAL A 40 -2.78 -3.22 5.30
C VAL A 40 -4.09 -3.83 4.79
N ASN A 41 -4.14 -5.16 4.68
CA ASN A 41 -5.34 -5.86 4.24
C ASN A 41 -5.99 -6.53 5.46
N VAL A 42 -7.26 -6.21 5.70
CA VAL A 42 -8.09 -6.77 6.79
C VAL A 42 -9.48 -7.14 6.25
N PRO A 43 -10.25 -8.01 6.94
CA PRO A 43 -11.64 -8.26 6.54
C PRO A 43 -12.47 -6.98 6.62
N ALA A 44 -13.42 -6.82 5.69
CA ALA A 44 -14.14 -5.56 5.47
C ALA A 44 -14.83 -5.01 6.73
N ASP A 45 -15.40 -5.90 7.55
CA ASP A 45 -16.10 -5.55 8.79
C ASP A 45 -15.22 -4.81 9.81
N TYR A 46 -13.89 -4.91 9.69
CA TYR A 46 -12.92 -4.27 10.58
C TYR A 46 -12.24 -3.05 9.96
N GLY A 47 -12.55 -2.71 8.70
CA GLY A 47 -11.84 -1.67 7.95
C GLY A 47 -11.86 -0.30 8.63
N GLU A 48 -13.04 0.14 9.10
CA GLU A 48 -13.22 1.42 9.79
C GLU A 48 -12.44 1.46 11.11
N ALA A 49 -12.59 0.46 11.97
CA ALA A 49 -11.92 0.41 13.26
C ALA A 49 -10.38 0.38 13.13
N VAL A 50 -9.85 -0.36 12.15
CA VAL A 50 -8.40 -0.39 11.88
C VAL A 50 -7.92 0.95 11.31
N TRP A 51 -8.69 1.57 10.42
CA TRP A 51 -8.38 2.91 9.89
C TRP A 51 -8.33 3.95 11.00
N GLU A 52 -9.34 4.02 11.87
CA GLU A 52 -9.38 4.98 12.97
C GLU A 52 -8.19 4.82 13.92
N ALA A 53 -7.83 3.57 14.26
CA ALA A 53 -6.68 3.28 15.10
C ALA A 53 -5.36 3.73 14.44
N LEU A 54 -5.16 3.42 13.16
CA LEU A 54 -3.98 3.86 12.41
C LEU A 54 -3.92 5.38 12.25
N TRP A 55 -5.07 6.01 12.02
CA TRP A 55 -5.18 7.46 11.86
C TRP A 55 -4.85 8.18 13.16
N ALA A 56 -5.38 7.71 14.30
CA ALA A 56 -5.09 8.27 15.61
C ALA A 56 -3.59 8.23 15.95
N GLU A 57 -2.89 7.13 15.63
CA GLU A 57 -1.44 7.06 15.78
C GLU A 57 -0.71 7.95 14.76
N GLY A 58 -1.13 7.91 13.49
CA GLY A 58 -0.53 8.72 12.42
C GLY A 58 -0.61 10.22 12.68
N GLN A 59 -1.70 10.71 13.26
CA GLN A 59 -1.85 12.13 13.64
C GLN A 59 -0.75 12.62 14.58
N LYS A 60 -0.24 11.76 15.47
CA LYS A 60 0.89 12.09 16.37
C LYS A 60 2.19 12.37 15.62
N HIS A 61 2.28 11.93 14.37
CA HIS A 61 3.41 12.10 13.47
C HIS A 61 3.13 13.06 12.31
N GLY A 62 2.00 13.79 12.34
CA GLY A 62 1.63 14.72 11.28
C GLY A 62 1.13 14.04 10.00
N ALA A 63 0.57 12.83 10.11
CA ALA A 63 0.02 12.11 8.96
C ALA A 63 -1.04 12.93 8.23
N THR A 64 -1.04 12.80 6.91
CA THR A 64 -2.03 13.43 6.02
C THR A 64 -2.67 12.35 5.17
N ALA A 65 -3.99 12.32 5.15
CA ALA A 65 -4.73 11.47 4.23
C ALA A 65 -4.65 12.08 2.84
N TYR A 66 -4.30 11.27 1.85
CA TYR A 66 -4.28 11.67 0.44
C TYR A 66 -5.23 10.80 -0.37
N GLY A 67 -5.77 11.38 -1.44
CA GLY A 67 -6.73 10.72 -2.32
C GLY A 67 -6.10 10.14 -3.59
N THR A 68 -6.95 9.59 -4.44
CA THR A 68 -6.54 8.92 -5.69
C THR A 68 -5.79 9.83 -6.66
N GLU A 69 -6.09 11.13 -6.70
CA GLU A 69 -5.41 12.06 -7.60
C GLU A 69 -3.93 12.23 -7.25
N THR A 70 -3.62 12.41 -5.97
CA THR A 70 -2.23 12.43 -5.49
C THR A 70 -1.53 11.10 -5.80
N MET A 71 -2.21 9.97 -5.56
CA MET A 71 -1.69 8.65 -5.91
C MET A 71 -1.35 8.53 -7.41
N HIS A 72 -2.23 9.03 -8.28
CA HIS A 72 -2.04 8.98 -9.73
C HIS A 72 -0.85 9.82 -10.21
N VAL A 73 -0.52 10.91 -9.52
CA VAL A 73 0.68 11.71 -9.80
C VAL A 73 1.92 10.96 -9.33
N LEU A 74 1.96 10.53 -8.06
CA LEU A 74 3.14 9.87 -7.48
C LEU A 74 3.51 8.59 -8.23
N ARG A 75 2.52 7.75 -8.58
CA ARG A 75 2.77 6.53 -9.37
C ARG A 75 3.34 6.84 -10.75
N ALA A 76 2.92 7.95 -11.36
CA ALA A 76 3.40 8.35 -12.69
C ALA A 76 4.87 8.79 -12.63
N GLU A 77 5.27 9.48 -11.56
CA GLU A 77 6.69 9.83 -11.31
C GLU A 77 7.58 8.59 -11.16
N LYS A 78 7.02 7.46 -10.71
CA LYS A 78 7.71 6.17 -10.63
C LYS A 78 7.67 5.35 -11.92
N GLY A 79 6.90 5.79 -12.92
CA GLY A 79 6.68 5.02 -14.15
C GLY A 79 5.80 3.78 -13.95
N TYR A 80 4.99 3.71 -12.89
CA TYR A 80 4.09 2.59 -12.69
C TYR A 80 2.88 2.67 -13.63
N ILE A 81 2.71 1.62 -14.43
CA ILE A 81 1.67 1.50 -15.45
C ILE A 81 0.36 1.07 -14.82
N VAL A 82 -0.74 1.71 -15.24
CA VAL A 82 -2.12 1.37 -14.90
C VAL A 82 -2.81 0.87 -16.16
N ILE A 83 -3.19 -0.41 -16.13
CA ILE A 83 -3.90 -1.06 -17.23
C ILE A 83 -5.24 -0.36 -17.47
N GLY A 84 -5.54 -0.06 -18.74
CA GLY A 84 -6.75 0.64 -19.15
C GLY A 84 -6.69 2.18 -19.02
N LYS A 85 -5.62 2.73 -18.42
CA LYS A 85 -5.36 4.17 -18.38
C LYS A 85 -4.15 4.56 -19.23
N ASP A 86 -3.03 3.87 -19.05
CA ASP A 86 -1.84 4.07 -19.88
C ASP A 86 -1.73 3.02 -21.00
N THR A 87 -2.58 1.99 -20.95
CA THR A 87 -2.64 0.92 -21.94
C THR A 87 -4.06 0.74 -22.44
N ASP A 88 -4.19 0.18 -23.63
CA ASP A 88 -5.43 -0.29 -24.21
C ASP A 88 -5.29 -1.71 -24.79
N GLY A 89 -6.31 -2.19 -25.50
CA GLY A 89 -6.31 -3.52 -26.10
C GLY A 89 -5.29 -3.74 -27.22
N THR A 90 -4.55 -2.70 -27.62
CA THR A 90 -3.51 -2.75 -28.66
C THR A 90 -2.10 -2.61 -28.11
N THR A 91 -1.96 -2.21 -26.85
CA THR A 91 -0.67 -2.00 -26.20
C THR A 91 -0.05 -3.34 -25.82
N MET A 92 1.19 -3.59 -26.26
CA MET A 92 1.95 -4.81 -25.93
C MET A 92 2.98 -4.52 -24.84
N PRO A 93 3.40 -5.53 -24.04
CA PRO A 93 4.38 -5.31 -22.97
C PRO A 93 5.69 -4.64 -23.43
N HIS A 94 6.18 -4.93 -24.64
CA HIS A 94 7.41 -4.33 -25.17
C HIS A 94 7.28 -2.85 -25.53
N ASP A 95 6.06 -2.31 -25.64
CA ASP A 95 5.83 -0.89 -25.93
C ASP A 95 6.06 0.01 -24.70
N LEU A 96 6.15 -0.60 -23.51
CA LEU A 96 6.08 0.10 -22.22
C LEU A 96 7.40 0.12 -21.44
N GLY A 97 8.46 -0.47 -21.99
CA GLY A 97 9.79 -0.53 -21.37
C GLY A 97 10.09 -1.87 -20.73
#